data_AF-A0A7Z9Q938-F1
#
_entry.id   AF-A0A7Z9Q938-F1
#
_cell.length_a   1.000
_cell.length_b   1.000
_cell.length_c   1.000
_cell.angle_alpha   90.00
_cell.angle_beta   90.00
_cell.angle_gamma   90.00
#
_symmetry.space_group_name_H-M   'P 1'
#
loop_
_entity.id
_entity.type
_entity.pdbx_description
1 polymer ?
#
loop_
_entity_poly.entity_id
_entity_poly.type
_entity_poly.pdbx_seq_one_letter_code
_entity_poly.pdbx_strand_id
1 'polypeptide(L)'
;RKSVELMTVDHLGSIEFPWTNGVGFGLGFAIVKDLGKRGTLGSEGEFGWGGAYHSTYWIDPKEDLVVVYFTQLIPAKNIDDQQKLRSLIYQGIID
;
A
#
# COMPACT_ATOMS: atom_id res chain seq x y z
N ARG A 1 7.22 -17.55 8.38
CA ARG A 1 8.12 -16.37 8.20
C ARG A 1 8.63 -16.27 6.77
N LYS A 2 9.49 -17.18 6.29
CA LYS A 2 10.05 -17.13 4.92
C LYS A 2 9.01 -17.14 3.79
N SER A 3 7.90 -17.85 3.97
CA SER A 3 6.80 -17.82 2.99
C SER A 3 6.16 -16.43 2.86
N VAL A 4 6.00 -15.70 3.97
CA VAL A 4 5.45 -14.33 3.94
C VAL A 4 6.45 -13.39 3.27
N GLU A 5 7.74 -13.50 3.62
CA GLU A 5 8.80 -12.74 2.94
C GLU A 5 8.77 -12.96 1.42
N LEU A 6 8.55 -14.21 0.95
CA LEU A 6 8.40 -14.50 -0.47
C LEU A 6 7.14 -13.87 -1.10
N MET A 7 6.03 -13.80 -0.35
CA MET A 7 4.80 -13.19 -0.85
C MET A 7 4.91 -11.67 -1.00
N THR A 8 5.74 -11.02 -0.18
CA THR A 8 5.82 -9.56 -0.04
C THR A 8 7.07 -8.95 -0.72
N VAL A 9 7.70 -9.68 -1.64
CA VAL A 9 8.71 -9.13 -2.55
C VAL A 9 8.10 -8.93 -3.94
N ASP A 10 8.75 -8.16 -4.79
CA ASP A 10 8.30 -7.95 -6.17
C ASP A 10 8.64 -9.17 -7.06
N HIS A 11 7.66 -9.62 -7.84
CA HIS A 11 7.77 -10.72 -8.80
C HIS A 11 7.63 -10.25 -10.26
N LEU A 12 7.52 -8.94 -10.53
CA LEU A 12 7.39 -8.40 -11.88
C LEU A 12 8.74 -8.21 -12.59
N GLY A 13 9.84 -8.08 -11.83
CA GLY A 13 11.17 -7.88 -12.39
C GLY A 13 11.27 -6.55 -13.15
N SER A 14 11.40 -6.60 -14.47
CA SER A 14 11.47 -5.40 -15.32
C SER A 14 10.11 -4.95 -15.86
N ILE A 15 9.03 -5.66 -15.56
CA ILE A 15 7.68 -5.29 -16.00
C ILE A 15 7.18 -4.17 -15.10
N GLU A 16 6.77 -3.06 -15.70
CA GLU A 16 6.18 -1.94 -14.95
C GLU A 16 4.76 -2.27 -14.48
N PHE A 17 4.47 -1.93 -13.23
CA PHE A 17 3.12 -2.05 -12.69
C PHE A 17 2.21 -0.97 -13.28
N PRO A 18 1.08 -1.34 -13.92
CA PRO A 18 0.37 -0.44 -14.83
C PRO A 18 -0.43 0.66 -14.14
N TRP A 19 -0.70 0.56 -12.83
CA TRP A 19 -1.61 1.47 -12.13
C TRP A 19 -0.92 2.52 -11.25
N THR A 20 0.33 2.30 -10.85
CA THR A 20 1.01 3.19 -9.90
C THR A 20 2.52 3.12 -10.08
N ASN A 21 3.17 4.28 -10.18
CA ASN A 21 4.62 4.38 -10.30
C ASN A 21 5.32 3.99 -8.99
N GLY A 22 6.53 3.44 -9.10
CA GLY A 22 7.33 3.04 -7.93
C GLY A 22 6.76 1.85 -7.18
N VAL A 23 5.93 1.04 -7.85
CA VAL A 23 5.25 -0.13 -7.28
C VAL A 23 5.55 -1.35 -8.13
N GLY A 24 5.78 -2.48 -7.47
CA GLY A 24 5.83 -3.81 -8.06
C GLY A 24 4.63 -4.65 -7.59
N PHE A 25 4.60 -5.93 -7.94
CA PHE A 25 3.55 -6.83 -7.50
C PHE A 25 4.11 -8.14 -6.97
N GLY A 26 3.71 -8.47 -5.74
CA GLY A 26 4.06 -9.71 -5.07
C GLY A 26 3.01 -10.80 -5.27
N LEU A 27 3.04 -11.82 -4.42
CA LEU A 27 2.04 -12.88 -4.44
C LEU A 27 0.80 -12.43 -3.67
N GLY A 28 -0.02 -11.60 -4.32
CA GLY A 28 -1.32 -11.11 -3.80
C GLY A 28 -1.32 -9.65 -3.33
N PHE A 29 -0.23 -8.91 -3.49
CA PHE A 29 -0.09 -7.55 -2.97
C PHE A 29 0.64 -6.62 -3.96
N ALA A 30 0.24 -5.35 -4.02
CA ALA A 30 1.12 -4.30 -4.54
C ALA A 30 2.23 -4.04 -3.52
N ILE A 31 3.47 -3.89 -4.00
CA ILE A 31 4.66 -3.67 -3.16
C ILE A 31 5.30 -2.33 -3.51
N VAL A 32 5.55 -1.46 -2.54
CA VAL A 32 6.28 -0.20 -2.77
C VAL A 32 7.75 -0.51 -3.02
N LYS A 33 8.27 -0.07 -4.18
CA LYS A 33 9.63 -0.32 -4.66
C LYS A 33 10.50 0.93 -4.70
N ASP A 34 9.89 2.09 -4.88
CA ASP A 34 10.57 3.39 -4.93
C ASP A 34 9.60 4.42 -4.33
N LEU A 35 9.96 4.92 -3.15
CA LEU A 35 9.09 5.84 -2.41
C LEU A 35 8.96 7.20 -3.12
N GLY A 36 10.03 7.66 -3.77
CA GLY A 36 10.03 8.93 -4.51
C GLY A 36 9.09 8.90 -5.72
N LYS A 37 9.10 7.79 -6.47
CA LYS A 37 8.18 7.56 -7.59
C LYS A 37 6.74 7.32 -7.13
N ARG A 38 6.54 6.65 -5.98
CA ARG A 38 5.22 6.42 -5.38
C ARG A 38 4.57 7.73 -4.94
N GLY A 39 5.35 8.66 -4.38
CA GLY A 39 4.91 10.02 -4.05
C GLY A 39 3.91 10.14 -2.90
N THR A 40 3.78 9.11 -2.06
CA THR A 40 2.90 9.09 -0.88
C THR A 40 3.68 8.64 0.35
N LEU A 41 3.33 9.15 1.55
CA LEU A 41 3.93 8.73 2.83
C LEU A 41 3.90 7.20 2.98
N GLY A 42 4.94 6.60 3.54
CA GLY A 42 5.08 5.15 3.68
C GLY A 42 6.52 4.72 3.49
N SER A 43 6.71 3.41 3.38
CA SER A 43 8.03 2.80 3.30
C SER A 43 8.21 1.95 2.04
N GLU A 44 9.43 1.92 1.50
CA GLU A 44 9.80 0.84 0.58
C GLU A 44 9.67 -0.52 1.27
N GLY A 45 9.03 -1.48 0.61
CA GLY A 45 8.67 -2.77 1.17
C GLY A 45 7.28 -2.81 1.82
N GLU A 46 6.59 -1.68 1.95
CA GLU A 46 5.17 -1.68 2.29
C GLU A 46 4.37 -2.45 1.23
N PHE A 47 3.39 -3.21 1.68
CA PHE A 47 2.53 -3.99 0.81
C PHE A 47 1.04 -3.87 1.16
N GLY A 48 0.18 -3.93 0.15
CA GLY A 48 -1.25 -3.76 0.35
C GLY A 48 -2.08 -3.98 -0.90
N TRP A 49 -3.40 -3.84 -0.77
CA TRP A 49 -4.34 -3.90 -1.88
C TRP A 49 -5.64 -3.15 -1.58
N GLY A 50 -6.50 -3.03 -2.60
CA GLY A 50 -7.81 -2.37 -2.50
C GLY A 50 -8.97 -3.35 -2.71
N GLY A 51 -10.14 -2.98 -2.19
CA GLY A 51 -11.41 -3.66 -2.42
C GLY A 51 -12.33 -2.85 -3.33
N ALA A 52 -13.22 -3.53 -4.06
CA ALA A 52 -14.13 -2.89 -5.02
C ALA A 52 -15.09 -1.85 -4.38
N TYR A 53 -15.42 -2.01 -3.10
CA TYR A 53 -16.33 -1.13 -2.35
C TYR A 53 -15.59 -0.04 -1.56
N HIS A 54 -14.48 0.44 -2.13
CA HIS A 54 -13.62 1.52 -1.59
C HIS A 54 -12.87 1.17 -0.30
N SER A 55 -12.90 -0.09 0.14
CA SER A 55 -12.06 -0.55 1.24
C SER A 55 -10.59 -0.63 0.81
N THR A 56 -9.68 -0.49 1.76
CA THR A 56 -8.24 -0.60 1.51
C THR A 56 -7.52 -1.15 2.73
N TYR A 57 -6.34 -1.70 2.51
CA TYR A 57 -5.43 -2.07 3.58
C TYR A 57 -3.98 -1.96 3.12
N TRP A 58 -3.08 -1.73 4.07
CA TRP A 58 -1.65 -1.83 3.85
C TRP A 58 -0.92 -2.23 5.12
N ILE A 59 0.28 -2.76 4.93
CA ILE A 59 1.17 -3.22 5.97
C ILE A 59 2.52 -2.57 5.70
N ASP A 60 3.03 -1.85 6.70
CA ASP A 60 4.36 -1.26 6.68
C ASP A 60 5.23 -1.91 7.77
N PRO A 61 6.03 -2.93 7.41
CA PRO A 61 6.88 -3.62 8.36
C PRO A 61 8.01 -2.76 8.95
N LYS A 62 8.35 -1.62 8.34
CA LYS A 62 9.39 -0.73 8.89
C LYS A 62 8.85 0.08 10.06
N GLU A 63 7.56 0.39 10.03
CA GLU A 63 6.84 1.14 11.07
C GLU A 63 6.07 0.23 12.04
N ASP A 64 6.25 -1.10 11.97
CA ASP A 64 5.47 -2.10 12.71
C ASP A 64 3.94 -1.86 12.63
N LEU A 65 3.47 -1.45 11.45
CA LEU A 65 2.12 -0.92 11.23
C LEU A 65 1.28 -1.82 10.32
N VAL A 66 0.02 -2.05 10.71
CA VAL A 66 -1.02 -2.63 9.87
C VAL A 66 -2.25 -1.73 9.90
N VAL A 67 -2.73 -1.33 8.71
CA VAL A 67 -3.94 -0.53 8.58
C VAL A 67 -4.97 -1.27 7.75
N VAL A 68 -6.20 -1.33 8.28
CA VAL A 68 -7.36 -1.87 7.59
C VAL A 68 -8.48 -0.84 7.65
N TYR A 69 -8.95 -0.39 6.49
CA TYR A 69 -10.00 0.61 6.37
C TYR A 69 -11.18 0.05 5.58
N PHE A 70 -12.30 -0.13 6.27
CA PHE A 70 -13.52 -0.69 5.70
C PHE A 70 -14.53 0.39 5.37
N THR A 71 -14.97 0.37 4.12
CA THR A 71 -16.13 1.13 3.63
C THR A 71 -17.06 0.19 2.87
N GLN A 72 -18.28 0.65 2.61
CA GLN A 72 -19.27 -0.03 1.77
C GLN A 72 -19.76 0.96 0.71
N LEU A 73 -18.85 1.38 -0.18
CA LEU A 73 -19.08 2.51 -1.07
C LEU A 73 -18.67 2.19 -2.51
N ILE A 74 -19.63 2.27 -3.44
CA ILE A 74 -19.37 2.24 -4.88
C ILE A 74 -20.48 3.03 -5.63
N PRO A 75 -20.17 3.98 -6.53
CA PRO A 75 -18.83 4.49 -6.84
C PRO A 75 -18.32 5.46 -5.77
N ALA A 76 -17.04 5.39 -5.42
CA ALA A 76 -16.40 6.32 -4.49
C ALA A 76 -16.16 7.72 -5.09
N LYS A 77 -16.23 7.86 -6.42
CA LYS A 77 -16.02 9.12 -7.15
C LYS A 77 -14.69 9.77 -6.75
N ASN A 78 -14.71 10.96 -6.15
CA ASN A 78 -13.52 11.78 -5.84
C ASN A 78 -13.24 11.84 -4.34
N ILE A 79 -13.67 10.85 -3.56
CA ILE A 79 -13.39 10.80 -2.13
C ILE A 79 -11.92 10.41 -1.92
N ASP A 80 -11.21 11.21 -1.12
CA ASP A 80 -9.76 11.13 -0.85
C ASP A 80 -9.46 10.69 0.60
N ASP A 81 -10.45 10.10 1.28
CA ASP A 81 -10.38 9.61 2.66
C ASP A 81 -9.19 8.66 2.90
N GLN A 82 -8.87 7.76 1.98
CA GLN A 82 -7.74 6.84 2.11
C GLN A 82 -6.40 7.60 2.20
N GLN A 83 -6.22 8.66 1.40
CA GLN A 83 -5.02 9.50 1.44
C GLN A 83 -4.97 10.35 2.71
N LYS A 84 -6.10 10.92 3.13
CA LYS A 84 -6.19 11.68 4.39
C LYS A 84 -5.90 10.81 5.61
N LEU A 85 -6.51 9.62 5.66
CA LEU A 85 -6.28 8.63 6.71
C LEU A 85 -4.79 8.29 6.79
N ARG A 86 -4.16 8.02 5.64
CA ARG A 86 -2.73 7.72 5.56
C ARG A 86 -1.88 8.87 6.10
N SER A 87 -2.13 10.10 5.67
CA SER A 87 -1.40 11.27 6.18
C SER A 87 -1.52 11.42 7.69
N LEU A 88 -2.73 11.26 8.24
CA LEU A 88 -2.97 11.35 9.69
C LEU A 88 -2.27 10.24 10.47
N ILE A 89 -2.28 9.00 9.94
CA ILE A 89 -1.62 7.86 10.60
C ILE A 89 -0.10 8.08 10.64
N TYR A 90 0.53 8.36 9.50
CA TYR A 90 2.00 8.53 9.44
C TYR A 90 2.50 9.76 10.20
N GLN A 91 1.72 10.86 10.23
CA GLN A 91 2.05 12.02 11.06
C GLN A 91 1.91 11.75 12.57
N GLY A 92 1.14 10.74 12.95
CA GLY A 92 0.92 10.35 14.33
C GLY A 92 1.95 9.37 14.88
N ILE A 93 2.88 8.87 14.06
CA ILE A 93 3.99 8.03 14.51
C ILE A 93 4.97 8.93 15.27
N ILE A 94 5.31 8.52 16.48
CA ILE A 94 6.27 9.20 17.36
C ILE A 94 7.42 8.22 17.58
N ASP A 95 8.64 8.66 17.34
CA ASP A 95 9.88 7.92 17.59
C ASP A 95 10.29 7.95 19.08
#